data_AF-A0A8T0HIL7-F1
#
_entry.id   AF-A0A8T0HIL7-F1
#
_cell.length_a   1.000
_cell.length_b   1.000
_cell.length_c   1.000
_cell.angle_alpha   90.00
_cell.angle_beta   90.00
_cell.angle_gamma   90.00
#
_symmetry.space_group_name_H-M   'P 1'
#
loop_
_entity.id
_entity.type
_entity.pdbx_description
1 polymer ?
#
loop_
_entity_poly.entity_id
_entity_poly.type
_entity_poly.pdbx_seq_one_letter_code
_entity_poly.pdbx_strand_id
1 'polypeptide(L)'
;MSQNGSNSKEDLGDCQFVIWIANSGLGNRMITITSAFVYALLTDRILLLDHSGTDVNGLYCEPFPGTSWLLPENYDYNWINDMTWENKHKLGLYLQENGTANVTIPNPIPNNYIFINLMHDYDDYDKRFFCNRIQKQVRNVPILYWRSNNYAVPGLHFDHEFHRELDLMFPERDTMFHHMIRYLFRPSNVMWGPILRFRQPYLRSAHRQVGLQLRILESNVSASVVADQLLACVLEKSLLPKQMKTAPEDTLHNSRQGTTAVVVASLDMVYYEKLRNYYLDFPAEGDDYIAVHSPSKEEYQQYGFDHDKKAWADIYLLSLSDELVTSPWSTFGYVAHGLAGKTPWMLTKTPSGELALETFQAQGHCNRGVSLEPCFHAPPELDCEGHGIGQDPKTILPFIRPCEDVVGGVKIMPSFAHDRTKAS
;
A
#
# COMPACT_ATOMS: atom_id res chain seq x y z
N MET A 1 -40.70 1.10 -49.94
CA MET A 1 -40.56 0.05 -48.91
C MET A 1 -39.57 0.57 -47.88
N SER A 2 -40.10 1.18 -46.82
CA SER A 2 -39.32 1.73 -45.71
C SER A 2 -38.87 0.56 -44.84
N GLN A 3 -37.56 0.32 -44.76
CA GLN A 3 -36.99 -0.56 -43.75
C GLN A 3 -36.81 0.25 -42.46
N ASN A 4 -37.68 -0.04 -41.50
CA ASN A 4 -37.48 0.35 -40.11
C ASN A 4 -36.23 -0.35 -39.59
N GLY A 5 -35.12 0.39 -39.49
CA GLY A 5 -34.01 0.02 -38.62
C GLY A 5 -34.48 0.16 -37.18
N SER A 6 -34.88 -0.94 -36.55
CA SER A 6 -35.01 -0.99 -35.10
C SER A 6 -33.61 -0.82 -34.52
N ASN A 7 -33.33 0.39 -34.06
CA ASN A 7 -32.20 0.69 -33.20
C ASN A 7 -32.49 -0.02 -31.87
N SER A 8 -32.15 -1.30 -31.78
CA SER A 8 -32.06 -1.99 -30.50
C SER A 8 -30.96 -1.27 -29.73
N LYS A 9 -31.37 -0.42 -28.78
CA LYS A 9 -30.58 -0.17 -27.59
C LYS A 9 -30.23 -1.56 -27.05
N GLU A 10 -29.03 -2.03 -27.33
CA GLU A 10 -28.45 -3.10 -26.52
C GLU A 10 -28.46 -2.54 -25.10
N ASP A 11 -29.35 -3.11 -24.30
CA ASP A 11 -29.39 -2.93 -22.87
C ASP A 11 -27.94 -3.13 -22.40
N LEU A 12 -27.31 -2.11 -21.83
CA LEU A 12 -26.15 -2.31 -20.96
C LEU A 12 -26.70 -3.11 -19.77
N GLY A 13 -26.96 -4.40 -19.99
CA GLY A 13 -27.78 -5.23 -19.12
C GLY A 13 -27.13 -5.29 -17.76
N ASP A 14 -27.87 -4.87 -16.72
CA ASP A 14 -27.69 -5.02 -15.27
C ASP A 14 -26.28 -4.91 -14.63
N CYS A 15 -25.22 -4.69 -15.40
CA CYS A 15 -23.84 -4.73 -14.97
C CYS A 15 -23.37 -3.35 -14.55
N GLN A 16 -22.71 -3.30 -13.40
CA GLN A 16 -22.14 -2.09 -12.85
C GLN A 16 -20.62 -2.24 -12.73
N PHE A 17 -19.89 -1.15 -12.96
CA PHE A 17 -18.44 -1.16 -13.06
C PHE A 17 -17.79 -0.15 -12.12
N VAL A 18 -16.60 -0.53 -11.62
CA VAL A 18 -15.60 0.38 -11.07
C VAL A 18 -14.42 0.33 -12.03
N ILE A 19 -14.14 1.45 -12.69
CA ILE A 19 -12.98 1.60 -13.57
C ILE A 19 -11.90 2.31 -12.77
N TRP A 20 -10.88 1.57 -12.35
CA TRP A 20 -9.71 2.13 -11.67
C TRP A 20 -8.83 2.87 -12.67
N ILE A 21 -8.46 4.10 -12.33
CA ILE A 21 -7.62 4.99 -13.15
C ILE A 21 -6.20 4.96 -12.61
N ALA A 22 -5.25 4.74 -13.51
CA ALA A 22 -3.88 4.58 -13.12
C ALA A 22 -3.23 5.91 -12.70
N ASN A 23 -2.67 5.93 -11.49
CA ASN A 23 -2.03 7.12 -10.94
C ASN A 23 -0.96 6.74 -9.90
N SER A 24 0.05 7.60 -9.72
CA SER A 24 1.10 7.47 -8.71
C SER A 24 2.04 6.26 -8.90
N GLY A 25 3.05 6.14 -8.02
CA GLY A 25 4.01 5.04 -8.04
C GLY A 25 3.39 3.66 -7.77
N LEU A 26 4.17 2.59 -8.00
CA LEU A 26 3.69 1.20 -7.90
C LEU A 26 2.99 0.86 -6.58
N GLY A 27 3.59 1.23 -5.43
CA GLY A 27 3.00 0.97 -4.11
C GLY A 27 1.61 1.60 -3.95
N ASN A 28 1.43 2.85 -4.42
CA ASN A 28 0.14 3.54 -4.41
C ASN A 28 -0.87 2.85 -5.32
N ARG A 29 -0.45 2.42 -6.53
CA ARG A 29 -1.34 1.68 -7.44
C ARG A 29 -1.83 0.39 -6.82
N MET A 30 -0.96 -0.38 -6.16
CA MET A 30 -1.35 -1.66 -5.55
C MET A 30 -2.34 -1.49 -4.39
N ILE A 31 -2.14 -0.50 -3.50
CA ILE A 31 -3.08 -0.23 -2.41
C ILE A 31 -4.42 0.34 -2.91
N THR A 32 -4.42 1.12 -4.00
CA THR A 32 -5.65 1.73 -4.54
C THR A 32 -6.44 0.77 -5.40
N ILE A 33 -5.79 -0.10 -6.19
CA ILE A 33 -6.43 -1.24 -6.86
C ILE A 33 -7.09 -2.14 -5.81
N THR A 34 -6.38 -2.42 -4.71
CA THR A 34 -6.95 -3.22 -3.60
C THR A 34 -8.18 -2.52 -3.00
N SER A 35 -8.11 -1.22 -2.76
CA SER A 35 -9.24 -0.44 -2.23
C SER A 35 -10.44 -0.43 -3.18
N ALA A 36 -10.19 -0.24 -4.48
CA ALA A 36 -11.21 -0.27 -5.52
C ALA A 36 -11.85 -1.66 -5.64
N PHE A 37 -11.06 -2.74 -5.51
CA PHE A 37 -11.57 -4.11 -5.52
C PHE A 37 -12.46 -4.40 -4.32
N VAL A 38 -12.03 -4.02 -3.11
CA VAL A 38 -12.87 -4.15 -1.91
C VAL A 38 -14.17 -3.37 -2.07
N TYR A 39 -14.11 -2.15 -2.58
CA TYR A 39 -15.32 -1.37 -2.87
C TYR A 39 -16.22 -2.05 -3.92
N ALA A 40 -15.63 -2.64 -4.97
CA ALA A 40 -16.37 -3.36 -5.99
C ALA A 40 -17.09 -4.60 -5.41
N LEU A 41 -16.45 -5.34 -4.51
CA LEU A 41 -17.08 -6.44 -3.76
C LEU A 41 -18.25 -5.96 -2.90
N LEU A 42 -18.11 -4.82 -2.22
CA LEU A 42 -19.14 -4.26 -1.36
C LEU A 42 -20.35 -3.67 -2.11
N THR A 43 -20.19 -3.45 -3.42
CA THR A 43 -21.21 -2.79 -4.24
C THR A 43 -21.67 -3.63 -5.44
N ASP A 44 -21.31 -4.92 -5.47
CA ASP A 44 -21.65 -5.87 -6.53
C ASP A 44 -21.21 -5.40 -7.93
N ARG A 45 -20.01 -4.81 -8.02
CA ARG A 45 -19.45 -4.24 -9.26
C ARG A 45 -18.31 -5.07 -9.82
N ILE A 46 -18.15 -4.98 -11.14
CA ILE A 46 -16.98 -5.50 -11.85
C ILE A 46 -15.86 -4.45 -11.76
N LEU A 47 -14.67 -4.85 -11.31
CA LEU A 47 -13.47 -4.02 -11.36
C LEU A 47 -12.78 -4.16 -12.72
N LEU A 48 -12.50 -3.03 -13.36
CA LEU A 48 -11.66 -2.95 -14.55
C LEU A 48 -10.50 -1.97 -14.33
N LEU A 49 -9.31 -2.31 -14.79
CA LEU A 49 -8.10 -1.52 -14.65
C LEU A 49 -7.76 -0.80 -15.94
N ASP A 50 -7.62 0.52 -15.83
CA ASP A 50 -6.91 1.31 -16.83
C ASP A 50 -5.44 0.86 -16.91
N HIS A 51 -5.04 0.42 -18.10
CA HIS A 51 -3.65 0.08 -18.43
C HIS A 51 -3.06 1.04 -19.46
N SER A 52 -3.80 2.08 -19.86
CA SER A 52 -3.29 3.08 -20.78
C SER A 52 -2.15 3.86 -20.13
N GLY A 53 -0.96 3.76 -20.72
CA GLY A 53 0.25 4.41 -20.19
C GLY A 53 0.75 3.85 -18.86
N THR A 54 0.30 2.66 -18.43
CA THR A 54 0.85 2.00 -17.25
C THR A 54 1.20 0.54 -17.44
N ASP A 55 2.03 0.09 -16.52
CA ASP A 55 2.69 -1.21 -16.56
C ASP A 55 1.89 -2.33 -15.90
N VAL A 56 0.63 -2.06 -15.49
CA VAL A 56 -0.23 -3.08 -14.89
C VAL A 56 -0.41 -4.28 -15.82
N ASN A 57 -0.41 -4.04 -17.14
CA ASN A 57 -0.31 -5.09 -18.14
C ASN A 57 1.12 -5.69 -18.14
N GLY A 58 1.22 -6.94 -17.71
CA GLY A 58 2.47 -7.70 -17.74
C GLY A 58 3.24 -7.74 -16.41
N LEU A 59 2.95 -6.89 -15.42
CA LEU A 59 3.51 -7.05 -14.06
C LEU A 59 2.82 -8.20 -13.29
N TYR A 60 1.51 -8.33 -13.48
CA TYR A 60 0.68 -9.28 -12.74
C TYR A 60 0.06 -10.33 -13.67
N CYS A 61 -0.24 -11.50 -13.12
CA CYS A 61 -1.15 -12.46 -13.75
C CYS A 61 -2.60 -11.99 -13.66
N GLU A 62 -3.48 -12.54 -14.49
CA GLU A 62 -4.93 -12.39 -14.33
C GLU A 62 -5.39 -13.02 -13.00
N PRO A 63 -6.06 -12.27 -12.12
CA PRO A 63 -6.49 -12.80 -10.82
C PRO A 63 -7.82 -13.56 -10.90
N PHE A 64 -8.61 -13.35 -11.95
CA PHE A 64 -9.95 -13.90 -12.09
C PHE A 64 -9.97 -15.04 -13.14
N PRO A 65 -10.37 -16.27 -12.76
CA PRO A 65 -10.35 -17.40 -13.68
C PRO A 65 -11.23 -17.18 -14.92
N GLY A 66 -10.62 -17.29 -16.11
CA GLY A 66 -11.34 -17.25 -17.38
C GLY A 66 -11.74 -15.85 -17.86
N THR A 67 -11.32 -14.78 -17.17
CA THR A 67 -11.62 -13.40 -17.56
C THR A 67 -10.36 -12.53 -17.54
N SER A 68 -10.50 -11.27 -17.95
CA SER A 68 -9.48 -10.24 -17.76
C SER A 68 -10.05 -9.11 -16.91
N TRP A 69 -9.23 -8.60 -15.99
CA TRP A 69 -9.52 -7.38 -15.23
C TRP A 69 -9.03 -6.10 -15.90
N LEU A 70 -8.40 -6.20 -17.06
CA LEU A 70 -7.94 -5.03 -17.82
C LEU A 70 -9.09 -4.45 -18.63
N LEU A 71 -9.14 -3.12 -18.74
CA LEU A 71 -10.02 -2.48 -19.71
C LEU A 71 -9.69 -2.97 -21.13
N PRO A 72 -10.69 -3.25 -21.98
CA PRO A 72 -10.43 -3.69 -23.35
C PRO A 72 -9.58 -2.69 -24.14
N GLU A 73 -8.67 -3.15 -24.99
CA GLU A 73 -7.83 -2.28 -25.83
C GLU A 73 -8.65 -1.43 -26.82
N ASN A 74 -9.82 -1.93 -27.23
CA ASN A 74 -10.75 -1.23 -28.12
C ASN A 74 -11.74 -0.32 -27.38
N TYR A 75 -11.60 -0.16 -26.06
CA TYR A 75 -12.37 0.82 -25.31
C TYR A 75 -11.96 2.24 -25.76
N ASP A 76 -12.90 3.18 -25.81
CA ASP A 76 -12.53 4.58 -26.08
C ASP A 76 -11.82 5.13 -24.83
N TYR A 77 -10.54 5.46 -24.92
CA TYR A 77 -9.74 5.99 -23.80
C TYR A 77 -9.76 7.53 -23.71
N ASN A 78 -10.49 8.23 -24.60
CA ASN A 78 -10.51 9.71 -24.62
C ASN A 78 -10.97 10.31 -23.29
N TRP A 79 -11.84 9.60 -22.55
CA TRP A 79 -12.35 10.05 -21.25
C TRP A 79 -11.26 10.22 -20.19
N ILE A 80 -10.12 9.52 -20.28
CA ILE A 80 -9.06 9.58 -19.25
C ILE A 80 -8.50 11.00 -19.13
N ASN A 81 -8.34 11.68 -20.26
CA ASN A 81 -7.84 13.06 -20.30
C ASN A 81 -8.78 14.02 -19.56
N ASP A 82 -10.07 13.68 -19.51
CA ASP A 82 -11.08 14.47 -18.83
C ASP A 82 -11.20 14.11 -17.33
N MET A 83 -10.66 12.97 -16.86
CA MET A 83 -10.74 12.52 -15.45
C MET A 83 -9.74 13.23 -14.53
N THR A 84 -9.72 14.57 -14.61
CA THR A 84 -8.92 15.46 -13.76
C THR A 84 -9.78 16.05 -12.64
N TRP A 85 -9.16 16.82 -11.74
CA TRP A 85 -9.85 17.53 -10.68
C TRP A 85 -10.91 18.54 -11.20
N GLU A 86 -10.81 18.96 -12.47
CA GLU A 86 -11.73 19.87 -13.15
C GLU A 86 -12.94 19.15 -13.78
N ASN A 87 -13.02 17.82 -13.70
CA ASN A 87 -14.08 17.05 -14.33
C ASN A 87 -15.47 17.47 -13.79
N LYS A 88 -16.38 17.82 -14.71
CA LYS A 88 -17.73 18.29 -14.37
C LYS A 88 -18.69 17.20 -13.85
N HIS A 89 -18.27 15.94 -13.93
CA HIS A 89 -18.99 14.77 -13.45
C HIS A 89 -18.36 14.19 -12.17
N LYS A 90 -17.48 14.95 -11.51
CA LYS A 90 -16.91 14.59 -10.22
C LYS A 90 -17.99 14.58 -9.13
N LEU A 91 -17.96 13.56 -8.26
CA LEU A 91 -18.92 13.43 -7.15
C LEU A 91 -18.99 14.71 -6.31
N GLY A 92 -17.85 15.25 -5.87
CA GLY A 92 -17.81 16.45 -5.04
C GLY A 92 -18.52 17.65 -5.69
N LEU A 93 -18.43 17.81 -7.02
CA LEU A 93 -19.09 18.90 -7.72
C LEU A 93 -20.61 18.74 -7.72
N TYR A 94 -21.11 17.53 -7.96
CA TYR A 94 -22.56 17.25 -7.86
C TYR A 94 -23.11 17.50 -6.45
N LEU A 95 -22.32 17.18 -5.43
CA LEU A 95 -22.72 17.43 -4.05
C LEU A 95 -22.66 18.93 -3.70
N GLN A 96 -21.73 19.68 -4.30
CA GLN A 96 -21.59 21.12 -4.11
C GLN A 96 -22.75 21.90 -4.74
N GLU A 97 -23.16 21.56 -5.97
CA GLU A 97 -24.20 22.28 -6.72
C GLU A 97 -25.58 22.21 -6.06
N ASN A 98 -25.86 21.17 -5.27
CA ASN A 98 -27.15 20.96 -4.58
C ASN A 98 -27.20 21.52 -3.14
N GLY A 99 -26.14 22.21 -2.69
CA GLY A 99 -26.06 22.85 -1.38
C GLY A 99 -25.93 21.87 -0.21
N THR A 100 -25.88 22.41 1.02
CA THR A 100 -25.55 21.63 2.23
C THR A 100 -26.69 20.77 2.78
N ALA A 101 -27.96 21.19 2.62
CA ALA A 101 -29.09 20.54 3.28
C ALA A 101 -29.71 19.34 2.51
N ASN A 102 -29.58 19.31 1.17
CA ASN A 102 -30.16 18.26 0.31
C ASN A 102 -29.12 17.73 -0.67
N VAL A 103 -28.03 17.19 -0.10
CA VAL A 103 -26.92 16.56 -0.81
C VAL A 103 -27.45 15.38 -1.64
N THR A 104 -27.67 15.64 -2.93
CA THR A 104 -28.19 14.67 -3.88
C THR A 104 -27.32 14.63 -5.13
N ILE A 105 -27.14 13.45 -5.73
CA ILE A 105 -26.56 13.36 -7.07
C ILE A 105 -27.68 13.51 -8.12
N PRO A 106 -27.39 14.02 -9.33
CA PRO A 106 -28.39 14.13 -10.39
C PRO A 106 -29.05 12.78 -10.73
N ASN A 107 -30.35 12.81 -11.00
CA ASN A 107 -31.11 11.65 -11.50
C ASN A 107 -32.02 12.10 -12.66
N PRO A 108 -31.78 11.68 -13.92
CA PRO A 108 -30.76 10.72 -14.35
C PRO A 108 -29.34 11.28 -14.29
N ILE A 109 -28.36 10.39 -14.13
CA ILE A 109 -26.93 10.76 -14.11
C ILE A 109 -26.46 11.07 -15.53
N PRO A 110 -25.88 12.26 -15.78
CA PRO A 110 -25.31 12.58 -17.08
C PRO A 110 -24.28 11.54 -17.50
N ASN A 111 -24.37 11.06 -18.75
CA ASN A 111 -23.46 10.08 -19.35
C ASN A 111 -23.35 8.72 -18.61
N ASN A 112 -24.25 8.42 -17.67
CA ASN A 112 -24.28 7.17 -16.89
C ASN A 112 -23.02 6.87 -16.07
N TYR A 113 -22.22 7.88 -15.72
CA TYR A 113 -21.04 7.70 -14.88
C TYR A 113 -20.87 8.80 -13.82
N ILE A 114 -20.12 8.49 -12.77
CA ILE A 114 -19.59 9.46 -11.81
C ILE A 114 -18.08 9.27 -11.68
N PHE A 115 -17.36 10.40 -11.63
CA PHE A 115 -15.94 10.42 -11.32
C PHE A 115 -15.73 10.54 -9.80
N ILE A 116 -15.11 9.52 -9.22
CA ILE A 116 -14.79 9.37 -7.80
C ILE A 116 -13.32 9.75 -7.60
N ASN A 117 -13.09 10.96 -7.09
CA ASN A 117 -11.76 11.49 -6.81
C ASN A 117 -11.42 11.32 -5.32
N LEU A 118 -10.57 10.33 -5.02
CA LEU A 118 -10.07 10.01 -3.67
C LEU A 118 -8.55 10.17 -3.59
N MET A 119 -8.03 11.15 -4.32
CA MET A 119 -6.65 11.60 -4.16
C MET A 119 -6.47 12.26 -2.79
N HIS A 120 -5.25 12.27 -2.25
CA HIS A 120 -4.92 12.87 -0.95
C HIS A 120 -5.34 14.34 -0.76
N ASP A 121 -5.52 15.08 -1.85
CA ASP A 121 -5.89 16.49 -1.96
C ASP A 121 -7.35 16.71 -2.37
N TYR A 122 -8.17 15.65 -2.35
CA TYR A 122 -9.62 15.72 -2.51
C TYR A 122 -10.31 16.71 -1.55
N ASP A 123 -11.36 17.35 -2.06
CA ASP A 123 -12.09 18.40 -1.35
C ASP A 123 -13.12 17.85 -0.33
N ASP A 124 -13.70 18.74 0.47
CA ASP A 124 -14.66 18.37 1.51
C ASP A 124 -15.96 17.75 1.00
N TYR A 125 -16.30 17.95 -0.28
CA TYR A 125 -17.46 17.33 -0.91
C TYR A 125 -17.12 15.92 -1.41
N ASP A 126 -15.94 15.73 -2.03
CA ASP A 126 -15.42 14.42 -2.43
C ASP A 126 -15.26 13.50 -1.19
N LYS A 127 -14.85 14.04 -0.04
CA LYS A 127 -14.78 13.32 1.25
C LYS A 127 -16.11 12.69 1.68
N ARG A 128 -17.26 13.23 1.27
CA ARG A 128 -18.58 12.67 1.58
C ARG A 128 -18.86 11.36 0.85
N PHE A 129 -17.99 10.93 -0.06
CA PHE A 129 -17.99 9.57 -0.58
C PHE A 129 -18.13 8.52 0.53
N PHE A 130 -17.47 8.71 1.67
CA PHE A 130 -17.49 7.75 2.78
C PHE A 130 -18.78 7.78 3.62
N CYS A 131 -19.78 8.59 3.26
CA CYS A 131 -21.05 8.71 3.97
C CYS A 131 -22.12 7.76 3.42
N ASN A 132 -22.84 7.08 4.32
CA ASN A 132 -23.86 6.10 3.92
C ASN A 132 -24.98 6.67 3.04
N ARG A 133 -25.43 7.90 3.32
CA ARG A 133 -26.43 8.58 2.49
C ARG A 133 -25.94 8.81 1.06
N ILE A 134 -24.65 9.01 0.86
CA ILE A 134 -24.05 9.23 -0.47
C ILE A 134 -23.88 7.89 -1.18
N GLN A 135 -23.38 6.86 -0.47
CA GLN A 135 -23.25 5.52 -1.02
C GLN A 135 -24.57 4.95 -1.54
N LYS A 136 -25.68 5.17 -0.83
CA LYS A 136 -27.04 4.77 -1.28
C LYS A 136 -27.43 5.38 -2.62
N GLN A 137 -26.96 6.59 -2.91
CA GLN A 137 -27.24 7.25 -4.19
C GLN A 137 -26.29 6.75 -5.28
N VAL A 138 -25.01 6.61 -4.95
CA VAL A 138 -23.98 6.12 -5.87
C VAL A 138 -24.22 4.67 -6.29
N ARG A 139 -24.90 3.87 -5.46
CA ARG A 139 -25.23 2.46 -5.72
C ARG A 139 -25.85 2.21 -7.10
N ASN A 140 -26.67 3.12 -7.62
CA ASN A 140 -27.39 2.92 -8.87
C ASN A 140 -26.65 3.46 -10.11
N VAL A 141 -25.47 4.05 -9.95
CA VAL A 141 -24.68 4.56 -11.09
C VAL A 141 -24.10 3.39 -11.86
N PRO A 142 -24.24 3.28 -13.19
CA PRO A 142 -23.64 2.17 -13.94
C PRO A 142 -22.10 2.14 -13.85
N ILE A 143 -21.43 3.26 -14.06
CA ILE A 143 -19.97 3.33 -14.12
C ILE A 143 -19.41 4.30 -13.08
N LEU A 144 -18.43 3.84 -12.30
CA LEU A 144 -17.66 4.67 -11.38
C LEU A 144 -16.21 4.72 -11.82
N TYR A 145 -15.73 5.91 -12.16
CA TYR A 145 -14.33 6.14 -12.46
C TYR A 145 -13.57 6.45 -11.17
N TRP A 146 -12.68 5.57 -10.75
CA TRP A 146 -12.00 5.61 -9.46
C TRP A 146 -10.56 6.09 -9.61
N ARG A 147 -10.26 7.29 -9.10
CA ARG A 147 -8.90 7.83 -9.04
C ARG A 147 -8.48 8.06 -7.59
N SER A 148 -7.37 7.45 -7.18
CA SER A 148 -6.87 7.55 -5.81
C SER A 148 -5.37 7.27 -5.73
N ASN A 149 -4.74 7.79 -4.68
CA ASN A 149 -3.40 7.43 -4.21
C ASN A 149 -3.39 6.98 -2.74
N ASN A 150 -4.56 6.70 -2.16
CA ASN A 150 -4.74 6.31 -0.77
C ASN A 150 -5.23 4.86 -0.63
N TYR A 151 -4.87 4.22 0.49
CA TYR A 151 -5.55 3.02 0.95
C TYR A 151 -6.86 3.40 1.62
N ALA A 152 -7.96 3.43 0.87
CA ALA A 152 -9.23 4.01 1.30
C ALA A 152 -10.08 3.10 2.20
N VAL A 153 -9.67 1.85 2.42
CA VAL A 153 -10.53 0.84 3.05
C VAL A 153 -10.90 1.16 4.50
N PRO A 154 -10.03 1.73 5.36
CA PRO A 154 -10.47 2.19 6.68
C PRO A 154 -11.66 3.16 6.61
N GLY A 155 -11.73 4.00 5.57
CA GLY A 155 -12.87 4.89 5.35
C GLY A 155 -14.16 4.17 4.92
N LEU A 156 -14.06 3.03 4.24
CA LEU A 156 -15.23 2.25 3.82
C LEU A 156 -16.02 1.69 5.02
N HIS A 157 -15.37 1.49 6.17
CA HIS A 157 -16.05 1.10 7.40
C HIS A 157 -16.96 2.19 7.99
N PHE A 158 -16.85 3.46 7.56
CA PHE A 158 -17.74 4.52 8.04
C PHE A 158 -19.18 4.39 7.50
N ASP A 159 -19.36 3.62 6.42
CA ASP A 159 -20.67 3.15 6.00
C ASP A 159 -21.07 1.90 6.81
N HIS A 160 -22.25 1.93 7.43
CA HIS A 160 -22.70 0.84 8.30
C HIS A 160 -23.03 -0.47 7.57
N GLU A 161 -23.50 -0.40 6.33
CA GLU A 161 -23.77 -1.59 5.51
C GLU A 161 -22.45 -2.22 5.09
N PHE A 162 -21.50 -1.41 4.62
CA PHE A 162 -20.17 -1.88 4.26
C PHE A 162 -19.41 -2.44 5.46
N HIS A 163 -19.45 -1.77 6.60
CA HIS A 163 -18.82 -2.24 7.83
C HIS A 163 -19.26 -3.65 8.19
N ARG A 164 -20.56 -3.93 8.12
CA ARG A 164 -21.11 -5.25 8.45
C ARG A 164 -20.58 -6.33 7.50
N GLU A 165 -20.55 -6.05 6.20
CA GLU A 165 -20.04 -7.01 5.21
C GLU A 165 -18.53 -7.22 5.36
N LEU A 166 -17.76 -6.15 5.63
CA LEU A 166 -16.31 -6.24 5.89
C LEU A 166 -16.00 -7.09 7.13
N ASP A 167 -16.77 -6.93 8.21
CA ASP A 167 -16.60 -7.74 9.43
C ASP A 167 -16.94 -9.23 9.20
N LEU A 168 -17.84 -9.53 8.26
CA LEU A 168 -18.15 -10.91 7.86
C LEU A 168 -17.05 -11.50 6.96
N MET A 169 -16.53 -10.71 6.02
CA MET A 169 -15.45 -11.14 5.12
C MET A 169 -14.11 -11.33 5.85
N PHE A 170 -13.83 -10.50 6.86
CA PHE A 170 -12.55 -10.44 7.57
C PHE A 170 -12.73 -10.47 9.09
N PRO A 171 -12.99 -11.64 9.69
CA PRO A 171 -13.15 -11.75 11.15
C PRO A 171 -11.91 -11.28 11.94
N GLU A 172 -10.72 -11.54 11.40
CA GLU A 172 -9.46 -10.92 11.83
C GLU A 172 -9.28 -9.60 11.09
N ARG A 173 -9.80 -8.51 11.66
CA ARG A 173 -9.96 -7.21 10.94
C ARG A 173 -8.70 -6.68 10.29
N ASP A 174 -7.54 -6.89 10.89
CA ASP A 174 -6.27 -6.40 10.34
C ASP A 174 -5.65 -7.32 9.28
N THR A 175 -6.36 -8.33 8.79
CA THR A 175 -5.83 -9.27 7.76
C THR A 175 -6.38 -9.01 6.36
N MET A 176 -7.25 -8.02 6.20
CA MET A 176 -7.94 -7.76 4.95
C MET A 176 -6.97 -7.44 3.80
N PHE A 177 -6.05 -6.50 4.00
CA PHE A 177 -5.06 -6.16 2.99
C PHE A 177 -4.18 -7.36 2.66
N HIS A 178 -3.78 -8.14 3.67
CA HIS A 178 -2.99 -9.36 3.49
C HIS A 178 -3.71 -10.38 2.58
N HIS A 179 -5.00 -10.60 2.79
CA HIS A 179 -5.79 -11.50 1.96
C HIS A 179 -5.98 -10.96 0.54
N MET A 180 -6.36 -9.69 0.40
CA MET A 180 -6.65 -9.09 -0.90
C MET A 180 -5.39 -8.95 -1.77
N ILE A 181 -4.27 -8.52 -1.19
CA ILE A 181 -3.03 -8.32 -1.94
C ILE A 181 -2.48 -9.66 -2.48
N ARG A 182 -2.60 -10.75 -1.71
CA ARG A 182 -2.20 -12.10 -2.14
C ARG A 182 -3.13 -12.69 -3.19
N TYR A 183 -4.41 -12.33 -3.14
CA TYR A 183 -5.39 -12.77 -4.12
C TYR A 183 -5.17 -12.08 -5.48
N LEU A 184 -5.06 -10.75 -5.47
CA LEU A 184 -4.99 -9.94 -6.68
C LEU A 184 -3.61 -9.95 -7.36
N PHE A 185 -2.52 -9.90 -6.59
CA PHE A 185 -1.20 -9.60 -7.16
C PHE A 185 -0.29 -10.82 -7.16
N ARG A 186 -0.40 -11.61 -8.22
CA ARG A 186 0.57 -12.67 -8.53
C ARG A 186 1.56 -12.17 -9.57
N PRO A 187 2.88 -12.25 -9.34
CA PRO A 187 3.85 -11.87 -10.35
C PRO A 187 3.65 -12.67 -11.65
N SER A 188 3.64 -11.98 -12.79
CA SER A 188 3.67 -12.64 -14.10
C SER A 188 4.94 -13.46 -14.30
N ASN A 189 5.02 -14.30 -15.33
CA ASN A 189 6.27 -15.02 -15.64
C ASN A 189 7.46 -14.07 -15.94
N VAL A 190 7.18 -12.93 -16.57
CA VAL A 190 8.18 -11.88 -16.83
C VAL A 190 8.76 -11.35 -15.51
N MET A 191 7.94 -11.31 -14.46
CA MET A 191 8.33 -10.87 -13.12
C MET A 191 8.92 -11.98 -12.25
N TRP A 192 8.38 -13.19 -12.36
CA TRP A 192 8.79 -14.33 -11.57
C TRP A 192 10.23 -14.78 -11.90
N GLY A 193 10.63 -14.67 -13.17
CA GLY A 193 11.98 -15.00 -13.61
C GLY A 193 13.08 -14.21 -12.87
N PRO A 194 13.07 -12.85 -12.89
CA PRO A 194 13.99 -12.03 -12.10
C PRO A 194 13.97 -12.33 -10.60
N ILE A 195 12.78 -12.47 -9.99
CA ILE A 195 12.63 -12.80 -8.56
C ILE A 195 13.36 -14.11 -8.24
N LEU A 196 13.12 -15.16 -9.04
CA LEU A 196 13.79 -16.45 -8.86
C LEU A 196 15.30 -16.36 -9.07
N ARG A 197 15.76 -15.67 -10.13
CA ARG A 197 17.20 -15.54 -10.42
C ARG A 197 17.97 -14.81 -9.32
N PHE A 198 17.31 -13.92 -8.57
CA PHE A 198 17.91 -13.33 -7.39
C PHE A 198 17.79 -14.24 -6.16
N ARG A 199 16.58 -14.75 -5.88
CA ARG A 199 16.32 -15.56 -4.69
C ARG A 199 17.18 -16.82 -4.63
N GLN A 200 17.32 -17.53 -5.75
CA GLN A 200 17.98 -18.85 -5.78
C GLN A 200 19.44 -18.80 -5.31
N PRO A 201 20.31 -17.94 -5.87
CA PRO A 201 21.72 -17.87 -5.45
C PRO A 201 21.95 -17.07 -4.17
N TYR A 202 21.13 -16.06 -3.85
CA TYR A 202 21.44 -15.13 -2.77
C TYR A 202 20.66 -15.38 -1.47
N LEU A 203 19.43 -15.90 -1.55
CA LEU A 203 18.51 -15.90 -0.40
C LEU A 203 18.03 -17.31 0.00
N ARG A 204 17.93 -18.25 -0.94
CA ARG A 204 17.28 -19.55 -0.72
C ARG A 204 17.94 -20.40 0.36
N SER A 205 19.27 -20.38 0.44
CA SER A 205 20.03 -21.22 1.38
C SER A 205 20.25 -20.55 2.74
N ALA A 206 19.78 -19.31 2.92
CA ALA A 206 19.89 -18.63 4.19
C ALA A 206 18.95 -19.29 5.23
N HIS A 207 19.43 -19.44 6.46
CA HIS A 207 18.62 -19.93 7.58
C HIS A 207 17.57 -18.92 8.01
N ARG A 208 17.89 -17.63 7.83
CA ARG A 208 17.06 -16.50 8.20
C ARG A 208 17.22 -15.40 7.15
N GLN A 209 16.13 -14.71 6.84
CA GLN A 209 16.10 -13.57 5.93
C GLN A 209 15.55 -12.33 6.65
N VAL A 210 16.28 -11.22 6.61
CA VAL A 210 15.84 -9.92 7.12
C VAL A 210 15.67 -8.96 5.94
N GLY A 211 14.47 -8.45 5.73
CA GLY A 211 14.16 -7.51 4.66
C GLY A 211 14.14 -6.08 5.19
N LEU A 212 14.85 -5.18 4.52
CA LEU A 212 14.99 -3.77 4.88
C LEU A 212 14.51 -2.93 3.72
N GLN A 213 13.37 -2.27 3.89
CA GLN A 213 12.78 -1.36 2.92
C GLN A 213 13.06 0.09 3.34
N LEU A 214 13.81 0.82 2.51
CA LEU A 214 14.28 2.17 2.84
C LEU A 214 13.83 3.19 1.80
N ARG A 215 13.11 4.22 2.26
CA ARG A 215 12.69 5.38 1.48
C ARG A 215 12.73 6.64 2.34
N ILE A 216 13.40 7.68 1.83
CA ILE A 216 13.27 9.05 2.33
C ILE A 216 12.28 9.77 1.42
N LEU A 217 11.18 10.27 1.98
CA LEU A 217 10.14 11.01 1.26
C LEU A 217 10.25 12.53 1.45
N GLU A 218 10.82 12.98 2.57
CA GLU A 218 11.05 14.40 2.87
C GLU A 218 12.56 14.72 2.87
N SER A 219 12.97 15.78 2.19
CA SER A 219 14.38 16.14 1.93
C SER A 219 15.14 16.70 3.13
N ASN A 220 14.53 16.78 4.31
CA ASN A 220 15.12 17.46 5.47
C ASN A 220 16.03 16.55 6.30
N VAL A 221 16.23 15.30 5.86
CA VAL A 221 17.04 14.28 6.53
C VAL A 221 17.94 13.63 5.48
N SER A 222 19.24 13.50 5.77
CA SER A 222 20.17 12.85 4.86
C SER A 222 20.08 11.32 4.93
N ALA A 223 20.38 10.65 3.82
CA ALA A 223 20.46 9.18 3.78
C ALA A 223 21.43 8.59 4.81
N SER A 224 22.52 9.29 5.12
CA SER A 224 23.47 8.85 6.16
C SER A 224 22.83 8.79 7.54
N VAL A 225 22.05 9.81 7.93
CA VAL A 225 21.37 9.83 9.25
C VAL A 225 20.39 8.66 9.35
N VAL A 226 19.65 8.38 8.28
CA VAL A 226 18.72 7.25 8.23
C VAL A 226 19.47 5.91 8.19
N ALA A 227 20.66 5.84 7.59
CA ALA A 227 21.49 4.63 7.61
C ALA A 227 22.06 4.33 9.01
N ASP A 228 22.43 5.37 9.76
CA ASP A 228 22.82 5.23 11.17
C ASP A 228 21.63 4.78 12.03
N GLN A 229 20.45 5.38 11.82
CA GLN A 229 19.20 4.98 12.45
C GLN A 229 18.86 3.51 12.15
N LEU A 230 18.96 3.09 10.89
CA LEU A 230 18.70 1.72 10.47
C LEU A 230 19.61 0.73 11.19
N LEU A 231 20.93 0.99 11.19
CA LEU A 231 21.90 0.15 11.87
C LEU A 231 21.60 0.07 13.37
N ALA A 232 21.30 1.20 14.01
CA ALA A 232 20.92 1.21 15.42
C ALA A 232 19.64 0.40 15.68
N CYS A 233 18.61 0.57 14.85
CA CYS A 233 17.35 -0.19 14.93
C CYS A 233 17.58 -1.71 14.86
N VAL A 234 18.26 -2.20 13.83
CA VAL A 234 18.43 -3.65 13.63
C VAL A 234 19.24 -4.31 14.75
N LEU A 235 20.19 -3.57 15.34
CA LEU A 235 21.00 -4.05 16.47
C LEU A 235 20.26 -3.95 17.80
N GLU A 236 19.53 -2.86 18.04
CA GLU A 236 18.76 -2.64 19.27
C GLU A 236 17.62 -3.67 19.39
N LYS A 237 16.92 -3.93 18.28
CA LYS A 237 15.81 -4.89 18.23
C LYS A 237 16.26 -6.33 17.98
N SER A 238 17.56 -6.60 17.96
CA SER A 238 18.14 -7.94 17.73
C SER A 238 17.65 -8.60 16.44
N LEU A 239 17.38 -7.80 15.41
CA LEU A 239 17.08 -8.29 14.07
C LEU A 239 18.34 -8.82 13.40
N LEU A 240 19.46 -8.15 13.66
CA LEU A 240 20.80 -8.56 13.23
C LEU A 240 21.77 -8.52 14.42
N PRO A 241 22.81 -9.37 14.43
CA PRO A 241 23.77 -9.44 15.55
C PRO A 241 24.71 -8.23 15.58
N LYS A 242 25.22 -7.93 16.78
CA LYS A 242 26.29 -6.95 17.00
C LYS A 242 27.64 -7.54 16.57
N GLN A 243 28.63 -6.69 16.36
CA GLN A 243 30.02 -7.11 16.17
C GLN A 243 30.66 -7.56 17.49
N MET A 244 31.59 -8.52 17.41
CA MET A 244 32.44 -8.92 18.53
C MET A 244 33.40 -7.79 18.90
N LYS A 245 33.52 -7.48 20.20
CA LYS A 245 34.37 -6.38 20.71
C LYS A 245 35.87 -6.66 20.68
N THR A 246 36.28 -7.91 20.51
CA THR A 246 37.69 -8.33 20.42
C THR A 246 37.84 -9.27 19.24
N ALA A 247 38.79 -8.97 18.35
CA ALA A 247 39.20 -9.90 17.30
C ALA A 247 39.73 -11.16 17.98
N PRO A 248 39.05 -12.32 17.85
CA PRO A 248 39.56 -13.51 18.49
C PRO A 248 40.76 -13.96 17.65
N GLU A 249 41.95 -13.97 18.23
CA GLU A 249 43.16 -14.49 17.57
C GLU A 249 43.03 -15.99 17.21
N ASP A 250 41.95 -16.68 17.64
CA ASP A 250 41.85 -18.15 17.51
C ASP A 250 40.43 -18.73 17.27
N THR A 251 39.40 -17.94 16.94
CA THR A 251 38.06 -18.53 16.64
C THR A 251 37.84 -18.80 15.14
N LEU A 252 38.90 -18.89 14.35
CA LEU A 252 38.79 -18.93 12.89
C LEU A 252 38.20 -20.25 12.33
N HIS A 253 38.04 -21.29 13.14
CA HIS A 253 37.55 -22.58 12.65
C HIS A 253 36.64 -23.28 13.67
N ASN A 254 35.33 -23.36 13.35
CA ASN A 254 34.46 -24.55 13.50
C ASN A 254 33.05 -24.40 14.11
N SER A 255 32.46 -23.21 14.29
CA SER A 255 31.04 -23.15 14.72
C SER A 255 30.05 -22.48 13.77
N ARG A 256 30.51 -21.71 12.76
CA ARG A 256 29.56 -21.04 11.86
C ARG A 256 28.93 -22.03 10.88
N GLN A 257 27.66 -22.36 11.12
CA GLN A 257 26.92 -23.38 10.35
C GLN A 257 25.90 -22.77 9.39
N GLY A 258 25.66 -21.46 9.43
CA GLY A 258 24.56 -20.82 8.72
C GLY A 258 24.87 -19.47 8.09
N THR A 259 23.86 -18.94 7.38
CA THR A 259 23.89 -17.58 6.83
C THR A 259 22.55 -16.92 7.11
N THR A 260 22.59 -15.72 7.67
CA THR A 260 21.47 -14.77 7.67
C THR A 260 21.62 -13.85 6.46
N ALA A 261 20.65 -13.88 5.55
CA ALA A 261 20.62 -13.00 4.39
C ALA A 261 19.85 -11.71 4.70
N VAL A 262 20.42 -10.57 4.32
CA VAL A 262 19.81 -9.25 4.50
C VAL A 262 19.50 -8.68 3.11
N VAL A 263 18.23 -8.42 2.83
CA VAL A 263 17.79 -7.81 1.56
C VAL A 263 17.50 -6.34 1.80
N VAL A 264 18.27 -5.46 1.17
CA VAL A 264 18.11 -4.01 1.24
C VAL A 264 17.44 -3.55 -0.06
N ALA A 265 16.22 -3.02 0.05
CA ALA A 265 15.52 -2.39 -1.05
C ALA A 265 15.51 -0.88 -0.84
N SER A 266 16.29 -0.16 -1.63
CA SER A 266 16.33 1.31 -1.61
C SER A 266 16.81 1.88 -2.94
N LEU A 267 16.49 3.15 -3.14
CA LEU A 267 17.07 3.93 -4.22
C LEU A 267 18.54 4.30 -3.93
N ASP A 268 18.87 4.55 -2.66
CA ASP A 268 20.19 4.98 -2.25
C ASP A 268 21.02 3.79 -1.71
N MET A 269 22.24 3.64 -2.24
CA MET A 269 23.16 2.57 -1.88
C MET A 269 23.77 2.74 -0.47
N VAL A 270 23.69 3.93 0.13
CA VAL A 270 24.28 4.22 1.44
C VAL A 270 23.83 3.22 2.52
N TYR A 271 22.56 2.77 2.49
CA TYR A 271 22.04 1.79 3.46
C TYR A 271 22.70 0.42 3.31
N TYR A 272 22.83 -0.05 2.06
CA TYR A 272 23.50 -1.29 1.74
C TYR A 272 24.98 -1.23 2.13
N GLU A 273 25.67 -0.15 1.77
CA GLU A 273 27.09 0.03 2.06
C GLU A 273 27.36 0.10 3.56
N LYS A 274 26.52 0.82 4.31
CA LYS A 274 26.63 0.91 5.77
C LYS A 274 26.58 -0.45 6.44
N LEU A 275 25.57 -1.27 6.11
CA LEU A 275 25.40 -2.61 6.67
C LEU A 275 26.49 -3.57 6.20
N ARG A 276 26.83 -3.54 4.91
CA ARG A 276 27.88 -4.39 4.33
C ARG A 276 29.22 -4.11 5.00
N ASN A 277 29.62 -2.84 5.11
CA ASN A 277 30.89 -2.47 5.71
C ASN A 277 30.90 -2.82 7.21
N TYR A 278 29.80 -2.59 7.94
CA TYR A 278 29.68 -3.02 9.34
C TYR A 278 29.98 -4.52 9.49
N TYR A 279 29.39 -5.40 8.69
CA TYR A 279 29.66 -6.84 8.83
C TYR A 279 30.98 -7.33 8.20
N LEU A 280 31.64 -6.52 7.37
CA LEU A 280 32.96 -6.84 6.81
C LEU A 280 34.11 -6.40 7.71
N ASP A 281 33.97 -5.28 8.42
CA ASP A 281 35.04 -4.71 9.25
C ASP A 281 35.33 -5.58 10.49
N PHE A 282 34.29 -6.19 11.08
CA PHE A 282 34.43 -7.05 12.27
C PHE A 282 33.48 -8.26 12.23
N PRO A 283 33.87 -9.40 12.84
CA PRO A 283 33.01 -10.57 12.95
C PRO A 283 31.71 -10.26 13.72
N ALA A 284 30.57 -10.70 13.20
CA ALA A 284 29.32 -10.74 13.94
C ALA A 284 29.38 -11.74 15.12
N GLU A 285 28.70 -11.40 16.21
CA GLU A 285 28.38 -12.32 17.30
C GLU A 285 27.46 -13.45 16.80
N GLY A 286 27.66 -14.67 17.33
CA GLY A 286 26.86 -15.85 16.98
C GLY A 286 27.44 -16.71 15.85
N ASP A 287 26.65 -17.69 15.41
CA ASP A 287 27.07 -18.78 14.52
C ASP A 287 26.68 -18.59 13.04
N ASP A 288 26.08 -17.45 12.69
CA ASP A 288 25.69 -17.15 11.31
C ASP A 288 26.65 -16.15 10.64
N TYR A 289 26.96 -16.40 9.37
CA TYR A 289 27.49 -15.36 8.49
C TYR A 289 26.37 -14.37 8.12
N ILE A 290 26.70 -13.08 8.01
CA ILE A 290 25.74 -12.06 7.56
C ILE A 290 26.06 -11.69 6.12
N ALA A 291 25.12 -11.98 5.21
CA ALA A 291 25.24 -11.67 3.80
C ALA A 291 24.25 -10.56 3.43
N VAL A 292 24.77 -9.37 3.11
CA VAL A 292 23.94 -8.20 2.74
C VAL A 292 23.82 -8.13 1.22
N HIS A 293 22.61 -7.94 0.70
CA HIS A 293 22.29 -7.91 -0.72
C HIS A 293 21.36 -6.74 -1.06
N SER A 294 21.55 -6.11 -2.22
CA SER A 294 20.65 -5.10 -2.79
C SER A 294 20.22 -5.56 -4.18
N PRO A 295 18.96 -5.98 -4.40
CA PRO A 295 18.56 -6.58 -5.67
C PRO A 295 18.52 -5.58 -6.84
N SER A 296 18.01 -4.38 -6.58
CA SER A 296 18.03 -3.27 -7.53
C SER A 296 19.00 -2.18 -7.07
N LYS A 297 19.49 -1.39 -8.04
CA LYS A 297 20.27 -0.17 -7.83
C LYS A 297 19.64 0.91 -8.69
N GLU A 298 18.86 1.79 -8.08
CA GLU A 298 18.26 2.91 -8.79
C GLU A 298 18.45 4.18 -7.96
N GLU A 299 19.49 4.96 -8.28
CA GLU A 299 19.88 6.16 -7.50
C GLU A 299 18.73 7.17 -7.30
N TYR A 300 17.72 7.16 -8.19
CA TYR A 300 16.53 8.00 -8.13
C TYR A 300 15.28 7.22 -8.53
N GLN A 301 14.11 7.67 -8.06
CA GLN A 301 12.83 7.12 -8.49
C GLN A 301 12.63 7.42 -9.97
N GLN A 302 12.39 6.36 -10.76
CA GLN A 302 12.05 6.44 -12.17
C GLN A 302 10.57 6.07 -12.37
N TYR A 303 10.07 6.17 -13.60
CA TYR A 303 8.72 5.75 -13.97
C TYR A 303 8.78 4.91 -15.24
N GLY A 304 7.85 3.96 -15.38
CA GLY A 304 7.75 3.07 -16.55
C GLY A 304 8.15 1.61 -16.27
N PHE A 305 7.96 0.77 -17.30
CA PHE A 305 7.92 -0.70 -17.15
C PHE A 305 9.14 -1.29 -16.45
N ASP A 306 10.34 -0.83 -16.82
CA ASP A 306 11.56 -1.40 -16.27
C ASP A 306 11.83 -0.96 -14.82
N HIS A 307 11.37 0.24 -14.44
CA HIS A 307 11.37 0.70 -13.05
C HIS A 307 10.39 -0.14 -12.21
N ASP A 308 9.14 -0.25 -12.68
CA ASP A 308 8.09 -0.96 -11.96
C ASP A 308 8.37 -2.46 -11.81
N LYS A 309 9.02 -3.08 -12.80
CA LYS A 309 9.52 -4.45 -12.67
C LYS A 309 10.47 -4.60 -11.49
N LYS A 310 11.48 -3.74 -11.37
CA LYS A 310 12.45 -3.83 -10.27
C LYS A 310 11.77 -3.55 -8.94
N ALA A 311 10.94 -2.52 -8.88
CA ALA A 311 10.16 -2.20 -7.69
C ALA A 311 9.28 -3.39 -7.25
N TRP A 312 8.59 -4.05 -8.18
CA TRP A 312 7.77 -5.20 -7.87
C TRP A 312 8.60 -6.42 -7.42
N ALA A 313 9.74 -6.66 -8.07
CA ALA A 313 10.65 -7.72 -7.66
C ALA A 313 11.19 -7.50 -6.24
N ASP A 314 11.57 -6.26 -5.91
CA ASP A 314 12.05 -5.88 -4.58
C ASP A 314 10.96 -6.03 -3.52
N ILE A 315 9.74 -5.52 -3.77
CA ILE A 315 8.58 -5.72 -2.89
C ILE A 315 8.37 -7.21 -2.61
N TYR A 316 8.39 -8.03 -3.66
CA TYR A 316 8.17 -9.46 -3.52
C TYR A 316 9.31 -10.13 -2.74
N LEU A 317 10.57 -9.82 -3.03
CA LEU A 317 11.72 -10.37 -2.32
C LEU A 317 11.71 -9.98 -0.84
N LEU A 318 11.37 -8.74 -0.50
CA LEU A 318 11.15 -8.31 0.88
C LEU A 318 10.05 -9.14 1.54
N SER A 319 8.92 -9.36 0.86
CA SER A 319 7.79 -10.10 1.43
C SER A 319 8.10 -11.56 1.82
N LEU A 320 9.21 -12.10 1.32
CA LEU A 320 9.72 -13.44 1.66
C LEU A 320 10.62 -13.46 2.91
N SER A 321 10.81 -12.32 3.57
CA SER A 321 11.69 -12.21 4.74
C SER A 321 11.01 -12.65 6.03
N ASP A 322 11.77 -13.19 6.97
CA ASP A 322 11.30 -13.58 8.29
C ASP A 322 11.01 -12.36 9.17
N GLU A 323 11.81 -11.32 9.03
CA GLU A 323 11.64 -10.02 9.69
C GLU A 323 11.70 -8.89 8.65
N LEU A 324 10.94 -7.82 8.91
CA LEU A 324 10.85 -6.67 8.03
C LEU A 324 11.10 -5.38 8.79
N VAL A 325 11.95 -4.52 8.23
CA VAL A 325 12.07 -3.11 8.59
C VAL A 325 11.54 -2.27 7.44
N THR A 326 10.65 -1.31 7.71
CA THR A 326 10.08 -0.42 6.69
C THR A 326 10.26 1.05 7.05
N SER A 327 10.30 1.91 6.02
CA SER A 327 10.30 3.36 6.22
C SER A 327 8.89 3.90 6.44
N PRO A 328 8.75 4.95 7.28
CA PRO A 328 7.47 5.62 7.50
C PRO A 328 6.93 6.21 6.18
N TRP A 329 5.61 6.22 6.03
CA TRP A 329 4.86 6.74 4.87
C TRP A 329 5.06 5.95 3.57
N SER A 330 5.87 4.90 3.58
CA SER A 330 6.20 4.16 2.36
C SER A 330 5.14 3.12 2.04
N THR A 331 4.30 3.39 1.04
CA THR A 331 3.33 2.41 0.52
C THR A 331 3.99 1.19 -0.10
N PHE A 332 5.24 1.32 -0.57
CA PHE A 332 6.09 0.19 -0.95
C PHE A 332 6.32 -0.77 0.22
N GLY A 333 6.64 -0.22 1.40
CA GLY A 333 6.74 -0.97 2.65
C GLY A 333 5.42 -1.62 3.04
N TYR A 334 4.30 -0.90 2.87
CA TYR A 334 2.96 -1.44 3.14
C TYR A 334 2.63 -2.68 2.32
N VAL A 335 2.91 -2.64 1.01
CA VAL A 335 2.68 -3.78 0.13
C VAL A 335 3.56 -4.97 0.55
N ALA A 336 4.86 -4.73 0.82
CA ALA A 336 5.78 -5.80 1.20
C ALA A 336 5.35 -6.53 2.49
N HIS A 337 5.01 -5.77 3.56
CA HIS A 337 4.60 -6.38 4.82
C HIS A 337 3.18 -6.96 4.76
N GLY A 338 2.30 -6.37 3.95
CA GLY A 338 0.97 -6.91 3.64
C GLY A 338 1.06 -8.27 2.96
N LEU A 339 1.92 -8.42 1.94
CA LEU A 339 2.17 -9.72 1.30
C LEU A 339 2.77 -10.73 2.28
N ALA A 340 3.72 -10.29 3.11
CA ALA A 340 4.37 -11.14 4.11
C ALA A 340 3.41 -11.62 5.21
N GLY A 341 2.32 -10.88 5.46
CA GLY A 341 1.45 -11.12 6.62
C GLY A 341 2.19 -10.89 7.94
N LYS A 342 3.10 -9.91 7.96
CA LYS A 342 3.94 -9.59 9.13
C LYS A 342 3.81 -8.14 9.52
N THR A 343 3.71 -7.89 10.82
CA THR A 343 3.77 -6.53 11.35
C THR A 343 5.24 -6.10 11.37
N PRO A 344 5.65 -5.10 10.58
CA PRO A 344 7.05 -4.75 10.44
C PRO A 344 7.58 -3.99 11.67
N TRP A 345 8.89 -3.84 11.76
CA TRP A 345 9.54 -2.77 12.52
C TRP A 345 9.58 -1.53 11.63
N MET A 346 9.08 -0.41 12.13
CA MET A 346 9.02 0.82 11.35
C MET A 346 10.03 1.82 11.87
N LEU A 347 10.86 2.36 10.98
CA LEU A 347 11.80 3.42 11.33
C LEU A 347 11.04 4.63 11.85
N THR A 348 11.49 5.18 12.98
CA THR A 348 10.91 6.38 13.56
C THR A 348 11.07 7.56 12.61
N LYS A 349 9.97 8.25 12.27
CA LYS A 349 10.04 9.46 11.45
C LYS A 349 10.72 10.58 12.23
N THR A 350 11.70 11.23 11.63
CA THR A 350 12.29 12.48 12.17
C THR A 350 11.96 13.65 11.25
N PRO A 351 11.58 14.83 11.81
CA PRO A 351 11.22 16.01 11.00
C PRO A 351 12.43 16.66 10.31
N SER A 352 13.64 16.49 10.86
CA SER A 352 14.87 17.01 10.28
C SER A 352 16.10 16.21 10.77
N GLY A 353 17.23 16.39 10.10
CA GLY A 353 18.51 15.85 10.56
C GLY A 353 18.96 16.41 11.91
N GLU A 354 18.65 17.68 12.20
CA GLU A 354 19.02 18.35 13.46
C GLU A 354 18.28 17.75 14.67
N LEU A 355 17.01 17.40 14.50
CA LEU A 355 16.18 16.82 15.55
C LEU A 355 16.26 15.29 15.62
N ALA A 356 17.04 14.65 14.75
CA ALA A 356 17.11 13.20 14.64
C ALA A 356 17.57 12.54 15.95
N LEU A 357 18.64 13.06 16.57
CA LEU A 357 19.17 12.50 17.82
C LEU A 357 18.16 12.55 18.96
N GLU A 358 17.54 13.72 19.18
CA GLU A 358 16.50 13.90 20.20
C GLU A 358 15.31 12.98 19.94
N THR A 359 14.86 12.90 18.68
CA THR A 359 13.75 12.05 18.27
C THR A 359 14.03 10.57 18.57
N PHE A 360 15.22 10.08 18.19
CA PHE A 360 15.58 8.67 18.40
C PHE A 360 15.81 8.35 19.88
N GLN A 361 16.27 9.30 20.69
CA GLN A 361 16.37 9.12 22.15
C GLN A 361 15.00 9.04 22.81
N ALA A 362 14.04 9.88 22.37
CA ALA A 362 12.71 9.93 22.96
C ALA A 362 11.81 8.77 22.50
N GLN A 363 11.92 8.37 21.24
CA GLN A 363 10.97 7.44 20.59
C GLN A 363 11.61 6.13 20.15
N GLY A 364 12.93 5.97 20.29
CA GLY A 364 13.70 4.87 19.72
C GLY A 364 13.99 5.03 18.23
N HIS A 365 14.90 4.21 17.70
CA HIS A 365 15.26 4.23 16.27
C HIS A 365 14.19 3.61 15.37
N CYS A 366 13.45 2.63 15.90
CA CYS A 366 12.31 2.03 15.24
C CYS A 366 11.38 1.38 16.26
N ASN A 367 10.11 1.25 15.88
CA ASN A 367 9.05 0.71 16.73
C ASN A 367 8.30 -0.39 15.99
N ARG A 368 7.74 -1.34 16.73
CA ARG A 368 6.90 -2.37 16.11
C ARG A 368 5.63 -1.70 15.58
N GLY A 369 5.25 -2.03 14.35
CA GLY A 369 3.97 -1.60 13.80
C GLY A 369 2.80 -2.08 14.67
N VAL A 370 1.66 -1.42 14.53
CA VAL A 370 0.49 -1.68 15.40
C VAL A 370 -0.49 -2.69 14.81
N SER A 371 -0.45 -2.88 13.48
CA SER A 371 -1.24 -3.88 12.77
C SER A 371 -0.61 -4.20 11.41
N LEU A 372 -1.11 -5.26 10.77
CA LEU A 372 -0.70 -5.67 9.41
C LEU A 372 -1.21 -4.74 8.30
N GLU A 373 -2.16 -3.86 8.62
CA GLU A 373 -2.86 -3.04 7.63
C GLU A 373 -2.03 -1.82 7.18
N PRO A 374 -2.13 -1.42 5.90
CA PRO A 374 -1.61 -0.15 5.43
C PRO A 374 -2.26 1.04 6.15
N CYS A 375 -1.54 2.16 6.19
CA CYS A 375 -2.11 3.42 6.65
C CYS A 375 -2.96 4.08 5.55
N PHE A 376 -4.17 4.51 5.89
CA PHE A 376 -4.91 5.50 5.11
C PHE A 376 -4.36 6.88 5.46
N HIS A 377 -3.58 7.48 4.54
CA HIS A 377 -2.84 8.72 4.81
C HIS A 377 -3.71 9.95 4.93
N ALA A 378 -4.76 10.06 4.10
CA ALA A 378 -5.65 11.22 4.06
C ALA A 378 -7.11 10.82 4.36
N PRO A 379 -7.44 10.30 5.56
CA PRO A 379 -8.81 9.98 5.91
C PRO A 379 -9.67 11.25 6.03
N PRO A 380 -10.98 11.19 5.73
CA PRO A 380 -11.85 12.35 5.83
C PRO A 380 -12.15 12.69 7.29
N GLU A 381 -12.21 13.97 7.62
CA GLU A 381 -13.05 14.42 8.74
C GLU A 381 -14.50 14.31 8.28
N LEU A 382 -15.25 13.36 8.83
CA LEU A 382 -16.48 12.90 8.22
C LEU A 382 -17.65 13.86 8.53
N ASP A 383 -17.96 14.75 7.59
CA ASP A 383 -19.12 15.66 7.64
C ASP A 383 -20.24 15.20 6.70
N CYS A 384 -21.00 14.18 7.13
CA CYS A 384 -22.09 13.61 6.32
C CYS A 384 -23.33 14.50 6.23
N GLU A 385 -23.54 15.39 7.19
CA GLU A 385 -24.69 16.30 7.22
C GLU A 385 -24.40 17.64 6.56
N GLY A 386 -23.13 17.93 6.26
CA GLY A 386 -22.72 19.16 5.59
C GLY A 386 -22.78 20.41 6.47
N HIS A 387 -22.60 20.24 7.77
CA HIS A 387 -22.63 21.33 8.75
C HIS A 387 -21.28 22.06 8.88
N GLY A 388 -20.24 21.60 8.17
CA GLY A 388 -18.89 22.14 8.27
C GLY A 388 -18.12 21.66 9.50
N ILE A 389 -18.65 20.69 10.25
CA ILE A 389 -18.02 20.08 11.43
C ILE A 389 -17.96 18.57 11.20
N GLY A 390 -16.80 18.10 10.73
CA GLY A 390 -16.56 16.68 10.50
C GLY A 390 -16.23 15.93 11.80
N GLN A 391 -16.60 14.66 11.87
CA GLN A 391 -16.17 13.77 12.95
C GLN A 391 -14.73 13.30 12.71
N ASP A 392 -13.88 13.32 13.74
CA ASP A 392 -12.51 12.80 13.64
C ASP A 392 -12.57 11.29 13.34
N PRO A 393 -12.00 10.81 12.22
CA PRO A 393 -12.04 9.40 11.81
C PRO A 393 -11.50 8.44 12.87
N LYS A 394 -10.60 8.90 13.76
CA LYS A 394 -10.01 8.12 14.86
C LYS A 394 -10.99 7.81 15.99
N THR A 395 -12.13 8.49 16.01
CA THR A 395 -13.13 8.43 17.08
C THR A 395 -14.43 7.74 16.66
N ILE A 396 -14.64 7.55 15.35
CA ILE A 396 -15.88 6.98 14.79
C ILE A 396 -15.99 5.49 15.14
N LEU A 397 -14.92 4.72 14.97
CA LEU A 397 -14.89 3.28 15.24
C LEU A 397 -13.70 2.92 16.13
N PRO A 398 -13.90 2.09 17.18
CA PRO A 398 -12.86 1.82 18.18
C PRO A 398 -11.65 1.03 17.65
N PHE A 399 -11.80 0.34 16.52
CA PHE A 399 -10.73 -0.40 15.85
C PHE A 399 -10.04 0.40 14.73
N ILE A 400 -10.49 1.62 14.44
CA ILE A 400 -9.78 2.54 13.54
C ILE A 400 -8.98 3.51 14.41
N ARG A 401 -7.67 3.47 14.25
CA ARG A 401 -6.74 4.19 15.14
C ARG A 401 -5.65 4.90 14.35
N PRO A 402 -4.96 5.87 14.97
CA PRO A 402 -3.84 6.55 14.34
C PRO A 402 -2.78 5.57 13.84
N CYS A 403 -2.21 5.85 12.67
CA CYS A 403 -1.02 5.15 12.19
C CYS A 403 0.21 5.52 13.02
N GLU A 404 1.16 4.61 13.09
CA GLU A 404 2.44 4.79 13.75
C GLU A 404 3.38 5.77 13.02
N ASP A 405 3.16 5.99 11.72
CA ASP A 405 4.05 6.78 10.87
C ASP A 405 3.44 8.07 10.32
N VAL A 406 2.15 8.07 9.99
CA VAL A 406 1.50 9.22 9.30
C VAL A 406 0.67 10.03 10.27
N VAL A 407 1.08 11.28 10.49
CA VAL A 407 0.31 12.24 11.28
C VAL A 407 -1.04 12.47 10.59
N GLY A 408 -2.12 12.26 11.32
CA GLY A 408 -3.48 12.37 10.79
C GLY A 408 -4.01 11.10 10.12
N GLY A 409 -3.12 10.19 9.69
CA GLY A 409 -3.50 8.93 9.07
C GLY A 409 -4.17 7.96 10.05
N VAL A 410 -4.96 7.04 9.51
CA VAL A 410 -5.64 5.98 10.28
C VAL A 410 -5.45 4.62 9.65
N LYS A 411 -5.47 3.57 10.48
CA LYS A 411 -5.43 2.17 10.04
C LYS A 411 -6.34 1.30 10.89
N ILE A 412 -6.70 0.14 10.34
CA ILE A 412 -7.50 -0.87 11.01
C ILE A 412 -6.60 -1.64 11.98
N MET A 413 -7.03 -1.72 13.23
CA MET A 413 -6.36 -2.46 14.30
C MET A 413 -6.83 -3.91 14.34
N PRO A 414 -6.00 -4.82 14.89
CA PRO A 414 -6.42 -6.19 15.10
C PRO A 414 -7.68 -6.21 15.95
N SER A 415 -8.58 -7.15 15.65
CA SER A 415 -9.67 -7.48 16.57
C SER A 415 -9.04 -7.79 17.93
N PHE A 416 -9.49 -7.13 19.01
CA PHE A 416 -9.02 -7.42 20.38
C PHE A 416 -9.24 -8.91 20.68
N ALA A 417 -8.22 -9.73 20.42
CA ALA A 417 -8.11 -11.04 21.01
C ALA A 417 -7.60 -10.79 22.43
N HIS A 418 -8.40 -11.15 23.42
CA HIS A 418 -7.81 -11.57 24.68
C HIS A 418 -6.61 -12.52 24.36
N ASP A 419 -5.43 -12.20 24.88
CA ASP A 419 -4.23 -13.06 24.90
C ASP A 419 -3.57 -13.42 23.54
N ARG A 420 -2.94 -12.45 22.84
CA ARG A 420 -1.73 -12.74 22.03
C ARG A 420 -0.40 -12.41 22.74
N THR A 421 -0.44 -12.09 24.04
CA THR A 421 0.74 -11.94 24.91
C THR A 421 1.16 -13.24 25.61
N LYS A 422 0.59 -14.39 25.23
CA LYS A 422 0.95 -15.72 25.77
C LYS A 422 1.22 -16.77 24.69
N ALA A 423 1.94 -16.40 23.65
CA ALA A 423 2.74 -17.39 22.92
C ALA A 423 4.20 -17.02 23.18
N SER A 424 4.73 -17.69 24.21
CA SER A 424 6.10 -17.67 24.73
C SER A 424 7.17 -17.92 23.68
#